data_AF-A0AAQ4E989-F1
#
_entry.id   AF-A0AAQ4E989-F1
#
_cell.length_a   1.000
_cell.length_b   1.000
_cell.length_c   1.000
_cell.angle_alpha   90.00
_cell.angle_beta   90.00
_cell.angle_gamma   90.00
#
_symmetry.space_group_name_H-M   'P 1'
#
loop_
_entity.id
_entity.type
_entity.pdbx_description
1 polymer ?
#
loop_
_entity_poly.entity_id
_entity_poly.type
_entity_poly.pdbx_seq_one_letter_code
_entity_poly.pdbx_strand_id
1 'polypeptide(L)'
;MPSRENFENVTLRITGHHESDLLVGPVAPTYDRASALEPLPQFFYAEAIHCGGLTDPYITNVFGYVNSFDVENSGDIYQRMIWAKANRLGGIMPVREVFTKRIFDDVLQTKKVVFLEETLLYTALERLYSKESPKGQFYKGAEITMNLTMGMWVNRHFPSDLRNALHKRTRWIIESGLPEWYRLSILERAMRKSETGSTTGQSFTFHTIQVEDVTGLFYLLLACFTICFVAALIEYMAFAISKSRCCRRHQRYR
;
A
#
# COMPACT_ATOMS: atom_id res chain seq x y z
N MET A 1 28.12 -9.24 17.19
CA MET A 1 26.83 -9.63 16.57
C MET A 1 25.83 -9.85 17.69
N PRO A 2 24.87 -8.94 17.94
CA PRO A 2 23.80 -9.22 18.89
C PRO A 2 22.78 -10.16 18.24
N SER A 3 22.31 -11.12 19.01
CA SER A 3 21.39 -12.20 18.61
C SER A 3 20.06 -11.66 18.10
N ARG A 4 19.60 -12.24 16.99
CA ARG A 4 18.27 -12.13 16.40
C ARG A 4 17.19 -12.63 17.37
N GLU A 5 16.79 -11.85 18.35
CA GLU A 5 15.50 -12.07 19.02
C GLU A 5 14.41 -11.46 18.16
N ASN A 6 13.84 -12.28 17.27
CA ASN A 6 12.59 -11.98 16.57
C ASN A 6 11.50 -11.72 17.62
N PHE A 7 10.70 -10.67 17.40
CA PHE A 7 9.55 -10.33 18.26
C PHE A 7 8.59 -11.51 18.48
N GLU A 8 8.54 -12.44 17.52
CA GLU A 8 7.73 -13.66 17.61
C GLU A 8 8.24 -14.63 18.68
N ASN A 9 9.56 -14.76 18.86
CA ASN A 9 10.13 -15.56 19.95
C ASN A 9 9.82 -14.95 21.31
N VAL A 10 9.65 -13.63 21.40
CA VAL A 10 9.26 -12.95 22.63
C VAL A 10 7.77 -13.18 22.91
N THR A 11 6.90 -13.00 21.92
CA THR A 11 5.45 -13.21 22.09
C THR A 11 5.09 -14.66 22.36
N LEU A 12 5.70 -15.62 21.63
CA LEU A 12 5.52 -17.06 21.85
C LEU A 12 6.17 -17.54 23.15
N ARG A 13 7.26 -16.92 23.62
CA ARG A 13 7.77 -17.19 24.97
C ARG A 13 6.78 -16.74 26.03
N ILE A 14 6.27 -15.51 25.94
CA ILE A 14 5.39 -14.92 26.96
C ILE A 14 4.05 -15.67 27.04
N THR A 15 3.49 -16.18 25.93
CA THR A 15 2.27 -16.98 25.98
C THR A 15 2.52 -18.49 26.15
N GLY A 16 3.57 -19.03 25.55
CA GLY A 16 3.92 -20.46 25.62
C GLY A 16 4.45 -20.91 26.98
N HIS A 17 4.99 -19.99 27.79
CA HIS A 17 5.37 -20.25 29.19
C HIS A 17 4.23 -19.96 30.20
N HIS A 18 2.99 -19.75 29.74
CA HIS A 18 1.85 -19.35 30.58
C HIS A 18 2.05 -18.00 31.32
N GLU A 19 2.93 -17.12 30.84
CA GLU A 19 3.11 -15.80 31.47
C GLU A 19 1.97 -14.83 31.08
N SER A 20 1.19 -15.17 30.06
CA SER A 20 0.00 -14.43 29.65
C SER A 20 -1.11 -15.34 29.11
N ASP A 21 -2.34 -15.00 29.50
CA ASP A 21 -3.56 -15.70 29.08
C ASP A 21 -4.15 -15.18 27.77
N LEU A 22 -3.84 -13.92 27.45
CA LEU A 22 -4.43 -13.18 26.34
C LEU A 22 -3.38 -12.33 25.64
N LEU A 23 -3.34 -12.45 24.32
CA LEU A 23 -2.59 -11.59 23.43
C LEU A 23 -3.57 -10.61 22.76
N VAL A 24 -3.53 -9.36 23.21
CA VAL A 24 -4.40 -8.28 22.72
C VAL A 24 -3.65 -7.41 21.73
N GLY A 25 -4.18 -7.31 20.52
CA GLY A 25 -3.67 -6.40 19.50
C GLY A 25 -4.07 -6.83 18.09
N PRO A 26 -3.72 -6.04 17.08
CA PRO A 26 -3.86 -6.41 15.68
C PRO A 26 -2.78 -7.46 15.34
N VAL A 27 -3.00 -8.70 15.78
CA VAL A 27 -2.05 -9.82 15.58
C VAL A 27 -2.52 -10.71 14.44
N ALA A 28 -1.68 -10.83 13.40
CA ALA A 28 -1.95 -11.68 12.26
C ALA A 28 -1.79 -13.18 12.60
N PRO A 29 -2.63 -14.06 12.03
CA PRO A 29 -2.50 -15.50 12.18
C PRO A 29 -1.24 -16.02 11.53
N THR A 30 -0.49 -16.83 12.29
CA THR A 30 0.63 -17.63 11.79
C THR A 30 0.44 -19.07 12.26
N TYR A 31 1.10 -20.02 11.60
CA TYR A 31 1.02 -21.43 11.96
C TYR A 31 1.53 -21.65 13.39
N ASP A 32 2.63 -21.00 13.77
CA ASP A 32 3.21 -21.11 15.11
C ASP A 32 2.31 -20.50 16.19
N ARG A 33 1.61 -19.41 15.88
CA ARG A 33 0.59 -18.88 16.80
C ARG A 33 -0.60 -19.81 16.89
N ALA A 34 -1.08 -20.35 15.78
CA ALA A 34 -2.21 -21.29 15.77
C ALA A 34 -1.88 -22.65 16.43
N SER A 35 -0.61 -23.03 16.47
CA SER A 35 -0.16 -24.25 17.15
C SER A 35 -0.12 -24.08 18.67
N ALA A 36 0.20 -22.88 19.18
CA ALA A 36 0.29 -22.58 20.62
C ALA A 36 -0.95 -21.91 21.23
N LEU A 37 -1.72 -21.16 20.44
CA LEU A 37 -2.83 -20.31 20.87
C LEU A 37 -4.12 -20.66 20.12
N GLU A 38 -5.23 -20.15 20.64
CA GLU A 38 -6.51 -20.18 19.95
C GLU A 38 -6.91 -18.76 19.53
N PRO A 39 -7.32 -18.57 18.26
CA PRO A 39 -7.75 -17.26 17.79
C PRO A 39 -9.15 -16.93 18.31
N LEU A 40 -9.34 -15.70 18.76
CA LEU A 40 -10.67 -15.10 18.90
C LEU A 40 -11.17 -14.59 17.53
N PRO A 41 -12.45 -14.19 17.41
CA PRO A 41 -12.97 -13.66 16.15
C PRO A 41 -12.14 -12.50 15.64
N GLN A 42 -11.82 -12.54 14.34
CA GLN A 42 -11.03 -11.51 13.68
C GLN A 42 -11.83 -10.21 13.61
N PHE A 43 -11.25 -9.12 14.09
CA PHE A 43 -11.94 -7.82 14.21
C PHE A 43 -11.25 -6.70 13.45
N PHE A 44 -10.07 -6.94 12.90
CA PHE A 44 -9.32 -5.94 12.18
C PHE A 44 -8.90 -6.49 10.83
N TYR A 45 -9.45 -5.90 9.77
CA TYR A 45 -9.09 -6.18 8.39
C TYR A 45 -8.25 -5.02 7.91
N ALA A 46 -7.09 -5.34 7.39
CA ALA A 46 -6.12 -4.36 6.96
C ALA A 46 -5.53 -4.76 5.62
N GLU A 47 -5.23 -3.77 4.80
CA GLU A 47 -4.57 -3.98 3.52
C GLU A 47 -3.14 -3.46 3.66
N ALA A 48 -2.15 -4.28 3.33
CA ALA A 48 -0.82 -3.74 3.16
C ALA A 48 -0.66 -3.18 1.76
N ILE A 49 0.00 -2.04 1.71
CA ILE A 49 0.31 -1.30 0.51
C ILE A 49 1.81 -1.09 0.43
N HIS A 50 2.31 -0.89 -0.78
CA HIS A 50 3.66 -0.38 -0.97
C HIS A 50 3.62 1.15 -0.91
N CYS A 51 4.55 1.71 -0.14
CA CYS A 51 4.78 3.13 -0.02
C CYS A 51 6.16 3.46 -0.57
N GLY A 52 6.18 4.28 -1.62
CA GLY A 52 7.39 4.88 -2.18
C GLY A 52 7.40 6.38 -1.95
N GLY A 53 8.53 7.02 -2.22
CA GLY A 53 8.61 8.47 -2.35
C GLY A 53 9.24 8.83 -3.68
N LEU A 54 8.85 9.98 -4.24
CA LEU A 54 9.43 10.54 -5.47
C LEU A 54 9.94 11.95 -5.19
N THR A 55 11.18 12.22 -5.61
CA THR A 55 11.68 13.59 -5.82
C THR A 55 11.42 14.08 -7.24
N ASP A 56 11.17 13.17 -8.20
CA ASP A 56 10.88 13.44 -9.62
C ASP A 56 9.83 12.41 -10.12
N PRO A 57 8.64 12.84 -10.60
CA PRO A 57 7.53 11.95 -10.94
C PRO A 57 7.81 10.96 -12.09
N TYR A 58 8.94 11.08 -12.81
CA TYR A 58 9.24 10.26 -14.00
C TYR A 58 10.30 9.18 -13.78
N ILE A 59 10.87 9.03 -12.58
CA ILE A 59 11.96 8.07 -12.31
C ILE A 59 11.70 7.28 -11.01
N THR A 60 11.56 5.97 -11.12
CA THR A 60 11.48 5.05 -9.96
C THR A 60 12.75 4.25 -9.81
N ASN A 61 13.81 4.89 -9.29
CA ASN A 61 15.04 4.18 -8.95
C ASN A 61 14.91 3.57 -7.54
N VAL A 62 14.17 2.48 -7.41
CA VAL A 62 13.99 1.78 -6.11
C VAL A 62 15.20 0.91 -5.82
N PHE A 63 16.03 1.30 -4.85
CA PHE A 63 17.26 0.58 -4.48
C PHE A 63 17.12 -0.34 -3.25
N GLY A 64 15.97 -0.37 -2.58
CA GLY A 64 15.76 -1.21 -1.39
C GLY A 64 14.29 -1.46 -1.06
N TYR A 65 14.00 -2.66 -0.57
CA TYR A 65 12.65 -3.11 -0.16
C TYR A 65 12.64 -3.31 1.34
N VAL A 66 11.89 -2.50 2.08
CA VAL A 66 11.71 -2.65 3.53
C VAL A 66 10.37 -3.34 3.76
N ASN A 67 10.40 -4.55 4.28
CA ASN A 67 9.20 -5.29 4.63
C ASN A 67 9.06 -5.34 6.15
N SER A 68 7.91 -4.92 6.69
CA SER A 68 7.59 -5.06 8.12
C SER A 68 6.78 -6.32 8.45
N PHE A 69 6.45 -7.15 7.46
CA PHE A 69 5.66 -8.35 7.64
C PHE A 69 6.55 -9.58 7.81
N ASP A 70 6.21 -10.40 8.80
CA ASP A 70 6.75 -11.75 8.94
C ASP A 70 6.11 -12.68 7.90
N VAL A 71 6.96 -13.35 7.13
CA VAL A 71 6.56 -14.09 5.92
C VAL A 71 6.35 -15.57 6.14
N GLU A 72 6.64 -16.05 7.34
CA GLU A 72 6.72 -17.48 7.58
C GLU A 72 5.40 -18.22 7.31
N ASN A 73 4.25 -17.55 7.18
CA ASN A 73 2.96 -18.23 7.00
C ASN A 73 1.96 -17.63 6.00
N SER A 74 2.40 -16.77 5.08
CA SER A 74 1.51 -16.37 3.98
C SER A 74 1.39 -17.50 2.96
N GLY A 75 0.19 -18.09 2.84
CA GLY A 75 -0.16 -19.00 1.75
C GLY A 75 -0.13 -18.34 0.36
N ASP A 76 0.09 -17.03 0.31
CA ASP A 76 0.11 -16.21 -0.89
C ASP A 76 1.48 -16.23 -1.60
N ILE A 77 1.47 -16.65 -2.86
CA ILE A 77 2.63 -16.70 -3.75
C ILE A 77 3.25 -15.32 -3.94
N TYR A 78 2.45 -14.26 -4.01
CA TYR A 78 2.95 -12.89 -4.23
C TYR A 78 3.78 -12.41 -3.04
N GLN A 79 3.36 -12.73 -1.82
CA GLN A 79 4.10 -12.38 -0.62
C GLN A 79 5.46 -13.07 -0.55
N ARG A 80 5.51 -14.36 -0.91
CA ARG A 80 6.77 -15.11 -0.99
C ARG A 80 7.69 -14.52 -2.06
N MET A 81 7.15 -14.07 -3.19
CA MET A 81 7.94 -13.42 -4.24
C MET A 81 8.51 -12.08 -3.79
N ILE A 82 7.69 -11.22 -3.18
CA ILE A 82 8.13 -9.91 -2.68
C ILE A 82 9.17 -10.07 -1.58
N TRP A 83 8.96 -11.02 -0.67
CA TRP A 83 9.92 -11.33 0.37
C TRP A 83 11.20 -11.94 -0.16
N ALA A 84 11.13 -12.89 -1.08
CA ALA A 84 12.31 -13.47 -1.70
C ALA A 84 13.13 -12.38 -2.41
N LYS A 85 12.46 -11.44 -3.08
CA LYS A 85 13.09 -10.28 -3.70
C LYS A 85 13.73 -9.35 -2.65
N ALA A 86 13.01 -9.00 -1.58
CA ALA A 86 13.52 -8.17 -0.50
C ALA A 86 14.73 -8.81 0.21
N ASN A 87 14.67 -10.12 0.46
CA ASN A 87 15.74 -10.90 1.07
C ASN A 87 16.98 -10.93 0.18
N ARG A 88 16.80 -11.18 -1.13
CA ARG A 88 17.91 -11.17 -2.11
C ARG A 88 18.64 -9.83 -2.17
N LEU A 89 17.91 -8.74 -1.96
CA LEU A 89 18.44 -7.38 -1.99
C LEU A 89 18.91 -6.90 -0.60
N GLY A 90 18.89 -7.76 0.43
CA GLY A 90 19.27 -7.38 1.79
C GLY A 90 18.37 -6.31 2.42
N GLY A 91 17.14 -6.18 1.94
CA GLY A 91 16.19 -5.15 2.36
C GLY A 91 15.34 -5.50 3.59
N ILE A 92 15.39 -6.75 4.05
CA ILE A 92 14.66 -7.18 5.25
C ILE A 92 15.24 -6.46 6.46
N MET A 93 14.38 -5.75 7.17
CA MET A 93 14.75 -4.89 8.29
C MET A 93 13.89 -5.23 9.50
N PRO A 94 14.44 -5.20 10.72
CA PRO A 94 13.65 -5.39 11.92
C PRO A 94 12.56 -4.31 12.04
N VAL A 95 11.35 -4.69 12.47
CA VAL A 95 10.19 -3.78 12.61
C VAL A 95 10.54 -2.51 13.40
N ARG A 96 11.37 -2.60 14.44
CA ARG A 96 11.81 -1.44 15.24
C ARG A 96 12.60 -0.40 14.43
N GLU A 97 13.33 -0.84 13.42
CA GLU A 97 14.13 0.03 12.56
C GLU A 97 13.30 0.65 11.44
N VAL A 98 12.25 -0.05 10.98
CA VAL A 98 11.32 0.43 9.93
C VAL A 98 10.66 1.74 10.33
N PHE A 99 10.18 1.86 11.57
CA PHE A 99 9.43 3.01 12.06
C PHE A 99 10.31 4.18 12.54
N THR A 100 11.38 4.48 11.82
CA THR A 100 12.30 5.58 12.12
C THR A 100 12.25 6.66 11.04
N LYS A 101 12.41 7.93 11.44
CA LYS A 101 12.40 9.07 10.50
C LYS A 101 13.39 8.88 9.35
N ARG A 102 14.58 8.33 9.65
CA ARG A 102 15.61 8.02 8.66
C ARG A 102 15.11 7.12 7.52
N ILE A 103 14.36 6.07 7.83
CA ILE A 103 13.84 5.16 6.80
C ILE A 103 12.82 5.88 5.92
N PHE A 104 11.92 6.66 6.54
CA PHE A 104 10.94 7.44 5.79
C PHE A 104 11.56 8.57 4.96
N ASP A 105 12.64 9.20 5.44
CA ASP A 105 13.44 10.14 4.65
C ASP A 105 14.12 9.44 3.45
N ASP A 106 14.61 8.20 3.63
CA ASP A 106 15.15 7.39 2.53
C ASP A 106 14.05 7.00 1.52
N VAL A 107 12.81 6.76 1.96
CA VAL A 107 11.66 6.53 1.08
C VAL A 107 11.39 7.77 0.23
N LEU A 108 11.33 8.96 0.85
CA LEU A 108 11.14 10.23 0.15
C LEU A 108 12.21 10.50 -0.90
N GLN A 109 13.44 10.07 -0.65
CA GLN A 109 14.57 10.21 -1.56
C GLN A 109 14.60 9.11 -2.64
N THR A 110 13.51 8.35 -2.86
CA THR A 110 13.41 7.20 -3.79
C THR A 110 14.34 6.03 -3.46
N LYS A 111 15.10 6.06 -2.36
CA LYS A 111 16.10 5.03 -2.04
C LYS A 111 15.47 3.72 -1.56
N LYS A 112 14.27 3.80 -0.96
CA LYS A 112 13.58 2.65 -0.36
C LYS A 112 12.09 2.67 -0.71
N VAL A 113 11.51 1.47 -0.78
CA VAL A 113 10.07 1.25 -0.76
C VAL A 113 9.75 0.46 0.49
N VAL A 114 8.73 0.88 1.22
CA VAL A 114 8.30 0.21 2.44
C VAL A 114 6.94 -0.45 2.19
N PHE A 115 6.80 -1.70 2.63
CA PHE A 115 5.54 -2.44 2.61
C PHE A 115 4.95 -2.38 4.01
N LEU A 116 3.84 -1.67 4.16
CA LEU A 116 3.20 -1.40 5.45
C LEU A 116 1.68 -1.44 5.33
N GLU A 117 1.04 -1.73 6.45
CA GLU A 117 -0.39 -1.58 6.60
C GLU A 117 -0.74 -0.09 6.65
N GLU A 118 -1.87 0.27 6.05
CA GLU A 118 -2.24 1.67 5.84
C GLU A 118 -2.34 2.48 7.14
N THR A 119 -3.03 1.99 8.17
CA THR A 119 -3.13 2.73 9.44
C THR A 119 -1.78 2.88 10.14
N LEU A 120 -0.89 1.88 10.05
CA LEU A 120 0.48 1.98 10.56
C LEU A 120 1.29 3.02 9.80
N LEU A 121 1.13 3.10 8.47
CA LEU A 121 1.77 4.12 7.65
C LEU A 121 1.35 5.51 8.11
N TYR A 122 0.05 5.79 8.16
CA TYR A 122 -0.46 7.11 8.56
C TYR A 122 -0.08 7.48 10.00
N THR A 123 -0.18 6.53 10.93
CA THR A 123 0.23 6.76 12.33
C THR A 123 1.73 7.03 12.43
N ALA A 124 2.55 6.33 11.65
CA ALA A 124 3.99 6.57 11.60
C ALA A 124 4.31 7.95 11.02
N LEU A 125 3.66 8.34 9.93
CA LEU A 125 3.83 9.65 9.32
C LEU A 125 3.42 10.78 10.26
N GLU A 126 2.25 10.66 10.91
CA GLU A 126 1.79 11.65 11.89
C GLU A 126 2.80 11.79 13.04
N ARG A 127 3.31 10.67 13.56
CA ARG A 127 4.28 10.68 14.66
C ARG A 127 5.61 11.31 14.25
N LEU A 128 6.17 10.87 13.12
CA LEU A 128 7.52 11.22 12.68
C LEU A 128 7.62 12.64 12.11
N TYR A 129 6.53 13.14 11.51
CA TYR A 129 6.46 14.46 10.88
C TYR A 129 5.48 15.41 11.59
N SER A 130 5.23 15.18 12.88
CA SER A 130 4.29 15.98 13.69
C SER A 130 4.63 17.47 13.79
N LYS A 131 5.92 17.84 13.64
CA LYS A 131 6.42 19.21 13.79
C LYS A 131 6.76 19.88 12.46
N GLU A 132 7.19 19.11 11.48
CA GLU A 132 7.68 19.60 10.19
C GLU A 132 7.19 18.65 9.10
N SER A 133 6.55 19.22 8.08
CA SER A 133 6.13 18.45 6.91
C SER A 133 7.36 17.90 6.17
N PRO A 134 7.29 16.66 5.67
CA PRO A 134 8.38 16.07 4.90
C PRO A 134 8.66 16.87 3.63
N LYS A 135 9.93 16.93 3.21
CA LYS A 135 10.31 17.45 1.90
C LYS A 135 10.15 16.35 0.86
N GLY A 136 9.00 16.34 0.19
CA GLY A 136 8.64 15.36 -0.83
C GLY A 136 7.26 14.75 -0.57
N GLN A 137 6.83 13.86 -1.46
CA GLN A 137 5.53 13.21 -1.36
C GLN A 137 5.67 11.70 -1.22
N PHE A 138 4.87 11.13 -0.32
CA PHE A 138 4.70 9.69 -0.22
C PHE A 138 3.63 9.26 -1.23
N TYR A 139 3.93 8.23 -2.00
CA TYR A 139 3.00 7.61 -2.93
C TYR A 139 2.56 6.27 -2.40
N LYS A 140 1.24 6.09 -2.32
CA LYS A 140 0.60 4.81 -2.06
C LYS A 140 0.40 4.10 -3.39
N GLY A 141 0.85 2.85 -3.46
CA GLY A 141 0.52 1.96 -4.55
C GLY A 141 -0.98 1.72 -4.69
N ALA A 142 -1.48 1.64 -5.93
CA ALA A 142 -2.88 1.30 -6.20
C ALA A 142 -3.19 -0.18 -5.88
N GLU A 143 -2.17 -1.03 -5.90
CA GLU A 143 -2.33 -2.47 -5.68
C GLU A 143 -2.18 -2.83 -4.20
N ILE A 144 -3.18 -3.55 -3.70
CA ILE A 144 -3.13 -4.21 -2.40
C ILE A 144 -2.11 -5.33 -2.49
N THR A 145 -1.10 -5.27 -1.63
CA THR A 145 -0.02 -6.25 -1.60
C THR A 145 -0.40 -7.47 -0.76
N MET A 146 -1.23 -7.27 0.27
CA MET A 146 -1.77 -8.37 1.08
C MET A 146 -3.01 -7.94 1.84
N ASN A 147 -3.89 -8.91 2.07
CA ASN A 147 -4.97 -8.80 3.05
C ASN A 147 -4.50 -9.39 4.37
N LEU A 148 -4.53 -8.56 5.41
CA LEU A 148 -4.19 -8.91 6.77
C LEU A 148 -5.48 -9.02 7.56
N THR A 149 -5.77 -10.24 7.98
CA THR A 149 -6.80 -10.47 8.99
C THR A 149 -6.12 -10.56 10.34
N MET A 150 -6.57 -9.74 11.29
CA MET A 150 -5.92 -9.62 12.59
C MET A 150 -6.95 -9.79 13.71
N GLY A 151 -6.50 -10.39 14.80
CA GLY A 151 -7.37 -10.74 15.92
C GLY A 151 -6.60 -10.88 17.23
N MET A 152 -7.37 -11.05 18.29
CA MET A 152 -6.84 -11.41 19.60
C MET A 152 -6.61 -12.91 19.65
N TRP A 153 -5.69 -13.34 20.51
CA TRP A 153 -5.38 -14.76 20.71
C TRP A 153 -5.43 -15.08 22.19
N VAL A 154 -5.96 -16.23 22.53
CA VAL A 154 -6.01 -16.75 23.90
C VAL A 154 -5.11 -17.96 24.04
N ASN A 155 -4.58 -18.17 25.24
CA ASN A 155 -3.88 -19.40 25.56
C ASN A 155 -4.81 -20.61 25.36
N ARG A 156 -4.33 -21.72 24.79
CA ARG A 156 -5.13 -22.96 24.64
C ARG A 156 -5.66 -23.51 25.96
N HIS A 157 -4.91 -23.29 27.04
CA HIS A 157 -5.29 -23.73 28.39
C HIS A 157 -6.21 -22.73 29.10
N PHE A 158 -6.64 -21.66 28.43
CA PHE A 158 -7.55 -20.68 29.00
C PHE A 158 -8.92 -21.32 29.31
N PRO A 159 -9.54 -21.01 30.47
CA PRO A 159 -10.79 -21.64 30.86
C PRO A 159 -11.87 -21.49 29.79
N SER A 160 -12.52 -22.60 29.42
CA SER A 160 -13.46 -22.66 28.30
C SER A 160 -14.62 -21.67 28.44
N ASP A 161 -15.10 -21.46 29.67
CA ASP A 161 -16.21 -20.54 29.94
C ASP A 161 -15.82 -19.09 29.68
N LEU A 162 -14.61 -18.70 30.10
CA LEU A 162 -14.06 -17.37 29.85
C LEU A 162 -13.73 -17.18 28.37
N ARG A 163 -13.16 -18.20 27.71
CA ARG A 163 -12.92 -18.19 26.26
C ARG A 163 -14.21 -17.97 25.48
N ASN A 164 -15.27 -18.71 25.83
CA ASN A 164 -16.58 -18.59 25.19
C ASN A 164 -17.19 -17.19 25.43
N ALA A 165 -17.02 -16.64 26.63
CA ALA A 165 -17.43 -15.28 26.93
C ALA A 165 -16.66 -14.25 26.09
N LEU A 166 -15.33 -14.39 25.99
CA LEU A 166 -14.49 -13.52 25.15
C LEU A 166 -14.86 -13.63 23.66
N HIS A 167 -15.14 -14.82 23.16
CA HIS A 167 -15.63 -15.02 21.79
C HIS A 167 -16.91 -14.23 21.52
N LYS A 168 -17.91 -14.35 22.40
CA LYS A 168 -19.18 -13.64 22.29
C LYS A 168 -18.97 -12.12 22.35
N ARG A 169 -18.17 -11.64 23.29
CA ARG A 169 -17.91 -10.20 23.47
C ARG A 169 -17.13 -9.60 22.30
N THR A 170 -16.09 -10.29 21.83
CA THR A 170 -15.32 -9.88 20.65
C THR A 170 -16.24 -9.81 19.43
N ARG A 171 -17.12 -10.80 19.26
CA ARG A 171 -18.12 -10.79 18.18
C ARG A 171 -19.07 -9.59 18.28
N TRP A 172 -19.58 -9.26 19.46
CA TRP A 172 -20.42 -8.06 19.65
C TRP A 172 -19.67 -6.77 19.31
N ILE A 173 -18.39 -6.66 19.67
CA ILE A 173 -17.56 -5.50 19.30
C ILE A 173 -17.42 -5.41 17.78
N ILE A 174 -17.17 -6.53 17.10
CA ILE A 174 -17.09 -6.57 15.63
C ILE A 174 -18.42 -6.14 15.00
N GLU A 175 -19.52 -6.77 15.43
CA GLU A 175 -20.86 -6.53 14.90
C GLU A 175 -21.35 -5.10 15.19
N SER A 176 -20.82 -4.44 16.21
CA SER A 176 -21.11 -3.02 16.49
C SER A 176 -20.48 -2.05 15.49
N GLY A 177 -19.51 -2.50 14.68
CA GLY A 177 -18.76 -1.64 13.76
C GLY A 177 -17.71 -0.75 14.45
N LEU A 178 -17.54 -0.84 15.77
CA LEU A 178 -16.56 -0.04 16.53
C LEU A 178 -15.12 -0.16 16.01
N PRO A 179 -14.59 -1.36 15.65
CA PRO A 179 -13.23 -1.46 15.11
C PRO A 179 -13.06 -0.70 13.80
N GLU A 180 -14.03 -0.79 12.91
CA GLU A 180 -13.99 -0.11 11.61
C GLU A 180 -14.13 1.40 11.78
N TRP A 181 -15.05 1.85 12.65
CA TRP A 181 -15.16 3.26 13.02
C TRP A 181 -13.86 3.79 13.61
N TYR A 182 -13.22 3.05 14.51
CA TYR A 182 -11.93 3.42 15.10
C TYR A 182 -10.84 3.54 14.03
N ARG A 183 -10.74 2.54 13.12
CA ARG A 183 -9.81 2.53 11.99
C ARG A 183 -9.98 3.77 11.12
N LEU A 184 -11.20 4.05 10.68
CA LEU A 184 -11.53 5.22 9.86
C LEU A 184 -11.24 6.54 10.58
N SER A 185 -11.49 6.62 11.90
CA SER A 185 -11.21 7.82 12.70
C SER A 185 -9.72 8.14 12.83
N ILE A 186 -8.85 7.11 12.82
CA ILE A 186 -7.39 7.30 12.80
C ILE A 186 -6.97 7.84 11.44
N LEU A 187 -7.46 7.22 10.36
CA LEU A 187 -7.16 7.65 9.00
C LEU A 187 -7.59 9.10 8.77
N GLU A 188 -8.83 9.43 9.13
CA GLU A 188 -9.37 10.79 9.00
C GLU A 188 -8.54 11.82 9.77
N ARG A 189 -8.12 11.51 10.99
CA ARG A 189 -7.29 12.40 11.80
C ARG A 189 -5.91 12.64 11.19
N ALA A 190 -5.28 11.57 10.70
CA ALA A 190 -4.00 11.66 10.01
C ALA A 190 -4.12 12.49 8.72
N MET A 191 -5.23 12.38 8.00
CA MET A 191 -5.51 13.17 6.79
C MET A 191 -5.82 14.64 7.11
N ARG A 192 -6.66 14.96 8.11
CA ARG A 192 -7.04 16.36 8.43
C ARG A 192 -5.89 17.22 8.92
N LYS A 193 -4.93 16.63 9.62
CA LYS A 193 -3.73 17.34 10.12
C LYS A 193 -2.78 17.75 8.99
N SER A 194 -2.91 17.09 7.83
CA SER A 194 -2.29 17.46 6.56
C SER A 194 -2.83 18.76 5.99
N GLU A 195 -4.12 19.06 6.20
CA GLU A 195 -4.83 20.17 5.55
C GLU A 195 -4.82 21.47 6.38
N THR A 196 -4.73 21.35 7.70
CA THR A 196 -4.82 22.50 8.62
C THR A 196 -3.47 23.17 8.92
N GLY A 197 -2.38 22.65 8.36
CA GLY A 197 -1.02 23.16 8.52
C GLY A 197 -0.53 24.00 7.34
N SER A 198 -0.95 25.27 7.28
CA SER A 198 -0.30 26.38 6.56
C SER A 198 -0.42 26.48 5.02
N THR A 199 -0.63 27.72 4.61
CA THR A 199 -0.68 28.33 3.27
C THR A 199 0.56 28.12 2.37
N THR A 200 1.44 27.14 2.62
CA THR A 200 2.63 26.91 1.76
C THR A 200 3.22 25.50 1.86
N GLY A 201 2.53 24.52 2.44
CA GLY A 201 3.04 23.14 2.57
C GLY A 201 2.02 22.15 2.04
N GLN A 202 2.38 21.45 0.96
CA GLN A 202 1.56 20.40 0.35
C GLN A 202 1.01 19.45 1.43
N SER A 203 -0.32 19.35 1.46
CA SER A 203 -0.99 18.21 2.04
C SER A 203 -0.39 16.94 1.44
N PHE A 204 -0.24 15.86 2.22
CA PHE A 204 -0.02 14.50 1.71
C PHE A 204 -1.05 14.21 0.60
N THR A 205 -0.69 14.53 -0.64
CA THR A 205 -1.57 14.47 -1.79
C THR A 205 -1.41 13.08 -2.37
N PHE A 206 -2.19 12.14 -1.86
CA PHE A 206 -2.32 10.85 -2.50
C PHE A 206 -3.17 11.05 -3.74
N HIS A 207 -2.52 11.25 -4.89
CA HIS A 207 -3.20 11.28 -6.18
C HIS A 207 -3.65 9.84 -6.53
N THR A 208 -4.81 9.43 -6.03
CA THR A 208 -5.60 8.40 -6.70
C THR A 208 -5.99 8.95 -8.06
N ILE A 209 -5.69 8.20 -9.14
CA ILE A 209 -6.12 8.53 -10.51
C ILE A 209 -7.61 8.86 -10.46
N GLN A 210 -7.95 10.13 -10.65
CA GLN A 210 -9.33 10.55 -10.60
C GLN A 210 -9.99 10.24 -11.94
N VAL A 211 -11.32 10.20 -11.96
CA VAL A 211 -12.08 9.95 -13.20
C VAL A 211 -11.78 11.04 -14.22
N GLU A 212 -11.47 12.24 -13.76
CA GLU A 212 -11.02 13.40 -14.52
C GLU A 212 -9.70 13.14 -15.26
N ASP A 213 -8.74 12.44 -14.64
CA ASP A 213 -7.46 12.10 -15.27
C ASP A 213 -7.65 11.10 -16.42
N VAL A 214 -8.51 10.08 -16.20
CA VAL A 214 -8.89 9.11 -17.23
C VAL A 214 -9.62 9.82 -18.38
N THR A 215 -10.51 10.75 -18.05
CA THR A 215 -11.27 11.54 -19.03
C THR A 215 -10.32 12.42 -19.86
N GLY A 216 -9.32 13.03 -19.25
CA GLY A 216 -8.29 13.80 -19.94
C GLY A 216 -7.49 12.95 -20.93
N LEU A 217 -7.17 11.70 -20.55
CA LEU A 217 -6.47 10.75 -21.41
C LEU A 217 -7.30 10.35 -22.64
N PHE A 218 -8.61 10.19 -22.49
CA PHE A 218 -9.54 9.97 -23.61
C PHE A 218 -9.62 11.19 -24.55
N TYR A 219 -9.65 12.41 -24.02
CA TYR A 219 -9.63 13.61 -24.87
C TYR A 219 -8.34 13.75 -25.67
N LEU A 220 -7.20 13.43 -25.05
CA LEU A 220 -5.90 13.47 -25.72
C LEU A 220 -5.82 12.43 -26.84
N LEU A 221 -6.32 11.21 -26.59
CA LEU A 221 -6.43 10.16 -27.60
C LEU A 221 -7.33 10.60 -28.77
N LEU A 222 -8.49 11.21 -28.48
CA LEU A 222 -9.41 11.71 -29.49
C LEU A 222 -8.78 12.82 -30.35
N ALA A 223 -8.03 13.74 -29.73
CA ALA A 223 -7.29 14.78 -30.43
C ALA A 223 -6.26 14.18 -31.40
N CYS A 224 -5.49 13.17 -30.95
CA CYS A 224 -4.53 12.46 -31.80
C CYS A 224 -5.22 11.78 -32.99
N PHE A 225 -6.34 11.08 -32.78
CA PHE A 225 -7.10 10.47 -33.88
C PHE A 225 -7.64 11.51 -34.88
N THR A 226 -8.09 12.65 -34.38
CA THR A 226 -8.60 13.74 -35.24
C THR A 226 -7.48 14.29 -36.12
N ILE A 227 -6.29 14.51 -35.57
CA ILE A 227 -5.11 14.97 -36.33
C ILE A 227 -4.73 13.95 -37.40
N CYS A 228 -4.64 12.66 -37.04
CA CYS A 228 -4.33 11.59 -37.99
C CYS A 228 -5.37 11.50 -39.12
N PHE A 229 -6.66 11.64 -38.79
CA PHE A 229 -7.74 11.60 -39.78
C PHE A 229 -7.68 12.79 -40.75
N VAL A 230 -7.43 14.00 -40.25
CA VAL A 230 -7.25 15.19 -41.10
C VAL A 230 -6.03 15.03 -42.02
N ALA A 231 -4.92 14.50 -41.51
CA ALA A 231 -3.74 14.23 -42.33
C ALA A 231 -4.05 13.22 -43.46
N ALA A 232 -4.75 12.13 -43.14
CA ALA A 232 -5.18 11.14 -44.12
C ALA A 232 -6.14 11.72 -45.17
N LEU A 233 -7.06 12.61 -44.78
CA LEU A 233 -7.94 13.33 -45.71
C LEU A 233 -7.15 14.24 -46.65
N ILE A 234 -6.17 14.97 -46.13
CA ILE A 234 -5.30 15.84 -46.94
C ILE A 234 -4.53 14.99 -47.96
N GLU A 235 -3.96 13.86 -47.54
CA GLU A 235 -3.25 12.94 -48.41
C GLU A 235 -4.16 12.35 -49.49
N TYR A 236 -5.37 11.93 -49.11
CA TYR A 236 -6.37 11.43 -50.05
C TYR A 236 -6.79 12.49 -51.09
N MET A 237 -7.03 13.73 -50.65
CA MET A 237 -7.37 14.84 -51.54
C MET A 237 -6.22 15.17 -52.49
N ALA A 238 -4.98 15.20 -51.99
CA ALA A 238 -3.79 15.41 -52.81
C ALA A 238 -3.64 14.30 -53.87
N PHE A 239 -3.89 13.04 -53.50
CA PHE A 239 -3.89 11.89 -54.41
C PHE A 239 -5.01 11.97 -55.46
N ALA A 240 -6.23 12.33 -55.08
CA ALA A 240 -7.35 12.48 -56.01
C ALA A 240 -7.10 13.61 -57.03
N ILE A 241 -6.51 14.72 -56.60
CA ILE A 241 -6.13 15.85 -57.47
C ILE A 241 -4.99 15.45 -58.41
N SER A 242 -3.97 14.74 -57.93
CA SER A 242 -2.86 14.29 -58.79
C SER A 242 -3.33 13.29 -59.85
N LYS A 243 -4.19 12.33 -59.47
CA LYS A 243 -4.79 11.34 -60.39
C LYS A 243 -5.66 11.99 -61.48
N SER A 244 -6.52 12.93 -61.10
CA SER A 244 -7.38 13.66 -62.07
C SER A 244 -6.58 14.54 -63.04
N ARG A 245 -5.44 15.12 -62.59
CA ARG A 245 -4.50 15.84 -63.47
C ARG A 245 -3.77 14.91 -64.44
N CYS A 246 -3.39 13.70 -64.02
CA CYS A 246 -2.80 12.69 -64.90
C CYS A 246 -3.77 12.21 -65.99
N CYS A 247 -5.03 11.92 -65.66
CA CYS A 247 -6.04 11.52 -66.65
C CYS A 247 -6.35 12.63 -67.67
N ARG A 248 -6.42 13.90 -67.25
CA ARG A 248 -6.62 15.04 -68.19
C ARG A 248 -5.43 15.28 -69.12
N ARG A 249 -4.20 14.98 -68.70
CA ARG A 249 -3.02 15.08 -69.58
C ARG A 249 -3.04 14.02 -70.69
N HIS A 250 -3.51 12.81 -70.43
CA HIS A 250 -3.57 11.75 -71.44
C HIS A 250 -4.62 12.00 -72.54
N GLN A 251 -5.68 12.77 -72.25
CA GLN A 251 -6.71 13.13 -73.24
C GLN A 251 -6.32 14.29 -74.17
N ARG A 252 -5.24 15.05 -73.88
CA ARG A 252 -4.74 16.14 -74.75
C ARG A 252 -3.71 15.69 -75.80
N TYR A 253 -3.30 14.42 -75.77
CA TYR A 253 -2.31 13.83 -76.70
C TYR A 253 -2.93 12.77 -77.63
N ARG A 254 -4.26 12.75 -77.75
CA ARG A 254 -5.00 12.10 -78.85
C ARG A 254 -5.68 13.18 -79.67
#